data_AF-A0ABD5BQY2-F1
#
_entry.id   AF-A0ABD5BQY2-F1
#
_cell.length_a   1.000
_cell.length_b   1.000
_cell.length_c   1.000
_cell.angle_alpha   90.00
_cell.angle_beta   90.00
_cell.angle_gamma   90.00
#
_symmetry.space_group_name_H-M   'P 1'
#
loop_
_entity.id
_entity.type
_entity.pdbx_description
1 polymer ?
#
loop_
_entity_poly.entity_id
_entity_poly.type
_entity_poly.pdbx_seq_one_letter_code
_entity_poly.pdbx_strand_id
1 'polypeptide(L)'
;VAALYYLRLSLRLGVMMLALLLLCLGIGAWVASLSTAAWLSIGIGGFVIGWLFQFVGHFWEGRKPAFMDDVTGLIIGPLFVLAEACFLAGGLRELQRNIELRAGKVRNA
;
A
#
# COMPACT_ATOMS: atom_id res chain seq x y z
N VAL A 1 11.97 7.08 7.85
CA VAL A 1 12.55 7.16 6.49
C VAL A 1 11.46 7.18 5.41
N ALA A 2 10.58 6.16 5.31
CA ALA A 2 9.51 6.13 4.30
C ALA A 2 8.58 7.36 4.30
N ALA A 3 8.14 7.83 5.48
CA ALA A 3 7.31 9.04 5.58
C ALA A 3 8.00 10.30 5.01
N LEU A 4 9.31 10.47 5.24
CA LEU A 4 10.08 11.58 4.67
C LEU A 4 10.21 11.45 3.16
N TYR A 5 10.38 10.24 2.65
CA TYR A 5 10.37 9.96 1.21
C TYR A 5 9.03 10.37 0.58
N TYR A 6 7.90 9.96 1.16
CA TYR A 6 6.58 10.32 0.62
C TYR A 6 6.28 11.81 0.68
N LEU A 7 6.66 12.48 1.79
CA LEU A 7 6.50 13.94 1.92
C LEU A 7 7.32 14.71 0.89
N ARG A 8 8.52 14.23 0.55
CA ARG A 8 9.33 14.83 -0.53
C ARG A 8 8.75 14.56 -1.92
N LEU A 9 8.12 13.40 -2.13
CA LEU A 9 7.54 13.02 -3.41
C LEU A 9 6.27 13.82 -3.72
N SER A 10 5.37 13.96 -2.75
CA SER A 10 4.13 14.72 -2.87
C SER A 10 3.60 15.03 -1.48
N LEU A 11 3.43 16.31 -1.13
CA LEU A 11 2.97 16.70 0.19
C LEU A 11 1.60 16.08 0.54
N ARG A 12 0.66 16.08 -0.42
CA ARG A 12 -0.69 15.53 -0.22
C ARG A 12 -0.66 14.04 0.06
N LEU A 13 -0.03 13.25 -0.81
CA LEU A 13 0.09 11.80 -0.63
C LEU A 13 0.98 11.45 0.57
N GLY A 14 2.00 12.25 0.86
CA GLY A 14 2.90 12.09 1.99
C GLY A 14 2.21 12.25 3.33
N VAL A 15 1.34 13.26 3.47
CA VAL A 15 0.51 13.41 4.68
C VAL A 15 -0.46 12.24 4.85
N MET A 16 -1.09 11.79 3.76
CA MET A 16 -1.99 10.64 3.80
C MET A 16 -1.27 9.34 4.19
N MET A 17 -0.09 9.09 3.61
CA MET A 17 0.76 7.95 4.00
C MET A 17 1.26 8.07 5.44
N LEU A 18 1.62 9.27 5.90
CA LEU A 18 2.01 9.50 7.29
C LEU A 18 0.86 9.15 8.24
N ALA A 19 -0.35 9.61 7.95
CA ALA A 19 -1.53 9.28 8.73
C ALA A 19 -1.79 7.76 8.73
N LEU A 20 -1.67 7.09 7.58
CA LEU A 20 -1.81 5.63 7.48
C LEU A 20 -0.74 4.89 8.31
N LEU A 21 0.52 5.32 8.24
CA LEU A 21 1.60 4.72 9.02
C LEU A 21 1.41 4.92 10.53
N LEU A 22 0.95 6.10 10.95
CA LEU A 22 0.63 6.37 12.36
C LEU A 22 -0.58 5.54 12.83
N LEU A 23 -1.58 5.34 11.97
CA LEU A 23 -2.70 4.45 12.25
C LEU A 23 -2.22 3.00 12.42
N CYS A 24 -1.40 2.49 11.50
CA CYS A 24 -0.81 1.16 11.60
C CYS A 24 0.04 1.01 12.88
N LEU A 25 0.80 2.05 13.26
CA LEU A 25 1.57 2.05 14.51
C LEU A 25 0.65 1.97 15.73
N GLY A 26 -0.44 2.75 15.75
CA GLY A 26 -1.44 2.71 16.83
C GLY A 26 -2.11 1.34 16.95
N ILE A 27 -2.54 0.76 15.82
CA ILE A 27 -3.10 -0.60 15.77
C ILE A 27 -2.07 -1.62 16.26
N GLY A 28 -0.82 -1.52 15.80
CA GLY A 28 0.26 -2.41 16.20
C GLY A 28 0.54 -2.34 17.71
N ALA A 29 0.56 -1.14 18.29
CA ALA A 29 0.72 -0.94 19.72
C ALA A 29 -0.44 -1.52 20.53
N TRP A 30 -1.68 -1.37 20.03
CA TRP A 30 -2.85 -1.99 20.64
C TRP A 30 -2.82 -3.52 20.55
N VAL A 31 -2.49 -4.09 19.38
CA VAL A 31 -2.35 -5.55 19.21
C VAL A 31 -1.25 -6.11 20.12
N ALA A 32 -0.15 -5.37 20.31
CA ALA A 32 0.95 -5.76 21.19
C ALA A 32 0.59 -5.77 22.67
N SER A 33 -0.48 -5.07 23.10
CA SER A 33 -0.94 -5.08 24.49
C SER A 33 -1.92 -6.22 24.81
N LEU A 34 -2.36 -6.98 23.80
CA LEU A 34 -3.24 -8.13 23.96
C LEU A 34 -2.49 -9.35 24.53
N SER A 35 -3.24 -10.39 24.92
CA SER A 35 -2.64 -11.66 25.33
C SER A 35 -1.78 -12.24 24.21
N THR A 36 -0.77 -13.04 24.57
CA THR A 36 0.14 -13.69 23.60
C THR A 36 -0.63 -14.47 22.54
N ALA A 37 -1.70 -15.17 22.92
CA ALA A 37 -2.52 -15.92 21.99
C ALA A 37 -3.27 -15.01 20.99
N ALA A 38 -3.84 -13.91 21.45
CA ALA A 38 -4.56 -12.96 20.59
C ALA A 38 -3.59 -12.21 19.66
N TRP A 39 -2.48 -11.70 20.20
CA TRP A 39 -1.40 -11.07 19.43
C TRP A 39 -0.91 -11.99 18.31
N LEU A 40 -0.61 -13.24 18.64
CA LEU A 40 -0.09 -14.23 17.68
C LEU A 40 -1.14 -14.57 16.61
N SER A 41 -2.40 -14.74 17.02
CA SER A 41 -3.50 -15.04 16.10
C SER A 41 -3.71 -13.91 15.10
N ILE A 42 -3.67 -12.65 15.55
CA ILE A 42 -3.78 -11.49 14.66
C ILE A 42 -2.56 -11.38 13.75
N GLY A 43 -1.35 -11.58 14.29
CA GLY A 43 -0.10 -11.51 13.52
C GLY A 43 -0.04 -12.56 12.41
N ILE A 44 -0.27 -13.83 12.74
CA ILE A 44 -0.27 -14.93 11.77
C ILE A 44 -1.45 -14.80 10.82
N GLY A 45 -2.64 -14.50 11.32
CA GLY A 45 -3.85 -14.33 10.50
C GLY A 45 -3.66 -13.21 9.48
N GLY A 46 -3.20 -12.03 9.92
CA GLY A 46 -2.90 -10.90 9.03
C GLY A 46 -1.82 -11.22 8.01
N PHE A 47 -0.77 -11.96 8.41
CA PHE A 47 0.28 -12.40 7.49
C PHE A 47 -0.27 -13.32 6.40
N VAL A 48 -1.00 -14.38 6.77
CA VAL A 48 -1.57 -15.34 5.82
C VAL A 48 -2.58 -14.68 4.88
N ILE A 49 -3.48 -13.84 5.42
CA ILE A 49 -4.48 -13.12 4.63
C ILE A 49 -3.80 -12.13 3.67
N GLY A 50 -2.78 -11.40 4.14
CA GLY A 50 -2.02 -10.47 3.30
C GLY A 50 -1.34 -11.17 2.13
N TRP A 51 -0.68 -12.32 2.38
CA TRP A 51 -0.07 -13.12 1.32
C TRP A 51 -1.10 -13.72 0.36
N LEU A 52 -2.25 -14.15 0.86
CA LEU A 52 -3.33 -14.64 0.00
C LEU A 52 -3.77 -13.56 -1.00
N PHE A 53 -4.01 -12.33 -0.53
CA PHE A 53 -4.35 -11.22 -1.42
C PHE A 53 -3.25 -10.90 -2.42
N GLN A 54 -1.99 -10.89 -2.00
CA GLN A 54 -0.84 -10.66 -2.88
C GLN A 54 -0.74 -11.74 -3.97
N PHE A 55 -0.78 -13.02 -3.60
CA PHE A 55 -0.63 -14.11 -4.56
C PHE A 55 -1.80 -14.22 -5.53
N VAL A 56 -3.05 -14.04 -5.06
CA VAL A 56 -4.23 -14.06 -5.93
C VAL A 56 -4.17 -12.90 -6.93
N GLY A 57 -3.83 -11.69 -6.48
CA GLY A 57 -3.67 -10.53 -7.37
C GLY A 57 -2.61 -10.78 -8.44
N HIS A 58 -1.42 -11.24 -8.04
CA HIS A 58 -0.34 -11.54 -8.98
C HIS A 58 -0.61 -12.72 -9.91
N PHE A 59 -1.38 -13.71 -9.47
CA PHE A 59 -1.84 -14.81 -10.32
C PHE A 59 -2.75 -14.29 -11.45
N TRP A 60 -3.67 -13.38 -11.14
CA TRP A 60 -4.53 -12.74 -12.15
C TRP A 60 -3.76 -11.77 -13.06
N GLU A 61 -2.81 -11.01 -12.51
CA GLU A 61 -1.98 -10.10 -13.31
C GLU A 61 -0.95 -10.82 -14.19
N GLY A 62 -0.62 -12.09 -13.89
CA GLY A 62 0.42 -12.86 -14.57
C GLY A 62 1.84 -12.30 -14.37
N ARG A 63 2.03 -11.45 -13.36
CA ARG A 63 3.30 -10.77 -13.04
C ARG A 63 3.75 -11.12 -11.64
N LYS A 64 5.05 -11.23 -11.44
CA LYS A 64 5.64 -11.42 -10.11
C LYS A 64 5.50 -10.14 -9.26
N PRO A 65 5.55 -10.26 -7.91
CA PRO A 65 5.55 -9.10 -7.03
C PRO A 65 6.71 -8.15 -7.33
N ALA A 66 6.43 -6.84 -7.36
CA ALA A 66 7.43 -5.83 -7.70
C ALA A 66 8.66 -5.85 -6.78
N PHE A 67 8.50 -6.26 -5.52
CA PHE A 67 9.63 -6.38 -4.59
C PHE A 67 10.59 -7.52 -4.93
N MET A 68 10.17 -8.49 -5.76
CA MET A 68 11.06 -9.53 -6.29
C MET A 68 12.03 -8.98 -7.34
N ASP A 69 11.73 -7.82 -7.93
CA ASP A 69 12.62 -7.10 -8.84
C ASP A 69 13.52 -6.11 -8.09
N ASP A 70 12.94 -5.33 -7.17
CA ASP A 70 13.64 -4.33 -6.38
C ASP A 70 12.97 -4.13 -5.02
N VAL A 71 13.75 -4.16 -3.93
CA VAL A 71 13.29 -3.90 -2.55
C VAL A 71 12.58 -2.54 -2.42
N THR A 72 12.92 -1.56 -3.26
CA THR A 72 12.21 -0.27 -3.34
C THR A 72 10.71 -0.45 -3.62
N GLY A 73 10.32 -1.53 -4.30
CA GLY A 73 8.93 -1.92 -4.52
C GLY A 73 8.11 -2.07 -3.24
N LEU A 74 8.74 -2.40 -2.10
CA LEU A 74 8.05 -2.44 -0.80
C LEU A 74 7.63 -1.06 -0.29
N ILE A 75 8.34 -0.01 -0.69
CA ILE A 75 8.04 1.38 -0.33
C ILE A 75 7.03 1.96 -1.33
N ILE A 76 7.19 1.67 -2.62
CA ILE A 76 6.30 2.21 -3.67
C ILE A 76 4.93 1.52 -3.65
N GLY A 77 4.86 0.21 -3.37
CA GLY A 77 3.63 -0.57 -3.39
C GLY A 77 2.50 0.02 -2.52
N PRO A 78 2.74 0.30 -1.22
CA PRO A 78 1.72 0.89 -0.36
C PRO A 78 1.24 2.27 -0.84
N LEU A 79 2.16 3.10 -1.35
CA LEU A 79 1.81 4.40 -1.91
C LEU A 79 0.95 4.28 -3.17
N PHE A 80 1.25 3.29 -4.03
CA PHE A 80 0.47 2.99 -5.22
C PHE A 80 -0.97 2.58 -4.86
N VAL A 81 -1.13 1.66 -3.91
CA VAL A 81 -2.46 1.23 -3.44
C VAL A 81 -3.26 2.40 -2.86
N LEU A 82 -2.62 3.28 -2.08
CA LEU A 82 -3.28 4.48 -1.55
C LEU A 82 -3.72 5.42 -2.68
N ALA A 83 -2.87 5.66 -3.68
CA ALA A 83 -3.19 6.53 -4.80
C ALA A 83 -4.36 5.97 -5.63
N GLU A 84 -4.37 4.67 -5.94
CA GLU A 84 -5.48 3.99 -6.62
C GLU A 84 -6.78 4.09 -5.82
N ALA A 85 -6.74 3.85 -4.50
CA ALA A 85 -7.89 4.04 -3.63
C ALA A 85 -8.44 5.48 -3.69
N CYS A 86 -7.56 6.48 -3.77
CA CYS A 86 -7.97 7.88 -3.95
C CYS A 86 -8.62 8.13 -5.31
N PHE A 87 -8.09 7.54 -6.39
CA PHE A 87 -8.67 7.64 -7.72
C PHE A 87 -10.06 7.01 -7.77
N LEU A 88 -10.23 5.84 -7.18
CA LEU A 88 -11.52 5.16 -7.03
C LEU A 88 -12.52 5.98 -6.21
N ALA A 89 -12.05 6.69 -5.17
CA ALA A 89 -12.86 7.63 -4.41
C ALA A 89 -13.13 8.96 -5.14
N GLY A 90 -12.67 9.12 -6.39
CA GLY A 90 -12.84 10.31 -7.21
C GLY A 90 -11.90 11.47 -6.87
N GLY A 91 -10.90 11.25 -6.01
CA GLY A 91 -9.84 12.18 -5.65
C GLY A 91 -8.65 12.15 -6.62
N LEU A 92 -7.69 13.06 -6.44
CA LEU A 92 -6.43 13.13 -7.20
C LEU A 92 -6.56 13.05 -8.74
N ARG A 93 -7.70 13.47 -9.32
CA ARG A 93 -8.02 13.35 -10.75
C ARG A 93 -6.98 13.98 -11.68
N GLU A 94 -6.38 15.10 -11.27
CA GLU A 94 -5.31 15.74 -12.05
C GLU A 94 -4.05 14.86 -12.11
N LEU A 95 -3.68 14.24 -10.99
CA LEU A 95 -2.57 13.31 -10.94
C LEU A 95 -2.85 12.08 -11.80
N GLN A 96 -4.05 11.51 -11.70
CA GLN A 96 -4.48 10.38 -12.53
C GLN A 96 -4.39 10.73 -14.02
N ARG A 97 -4.96 11.88 -14.42
CA ARG A 97 -4.89 12.36 -15.80
C ARG A 97 -3.45 12.53 -16.28
N ASN A 98 -2.58 13.12 -15.45
CA ASN A 98 -1.17 13.32 -15.80
C ASN A 98 -0.42 11.98 -15.96
N ILE A 99 -0.77 10.97 -15.16
CA ILE A 99 -0.23 9.61 -15.30
C ILE A 99 -0.74 9.00 -16.62
N GLU A 100 -2.04 9.05 -16.90
CA GLU A 100 -2.62 8.51 -18.13
C GLU A 100 -2.04 9.16 -19.39
N LEU A 101 -1.77 10.46 -19.36
CA LEU A 101 -1.15 11.18 -20.47
C LEU A 101 0.29 10.73 -20.76
N ARG A 102 1.03 10.30 -19.73
CA ARG A 102 2.46 9.93 -19.85
C ARG A 102 2.67 8.43 -20.04
N ALA A 103 1.92 7.62 -19.29
CA ALA A 103 2.07 6.17 -19.21
C ALA A 103 0.98 5.41 -19.98
N GLY A 104 -0.05 6.11 -20.46
CA GLY A 104 -1.24 5.50 -21.06
C GLY A 104 -2.29 5.12 -20.00
N LYS A 105 -3.50 4.78 -20.48
CA LYS A 105 -4.58 4.30 -19.60
C LYS A 105 -4.24 2.91 -19.05
N VAL A 106 -4.71 2.64 -17.83
CA VAL A 106 -4.68 1.29 -17.27
C VAL A 106 -5.45 0.38 -18.25
N ARG A 107 -4.77 -0.63 -18.78
CA ARG A 107 -5.41 -1.66 -19.60
C ARG A 107 -6.21 -2.52 -18.65
N ASN A 108 -7.53 -2.44 -18.75
CA ASN A 108 -8.39 -3.45 -18.15
C ASN A 108 -8.04 -4.77 -18.84
N ALA A 109 -7.65 -5.77 -18.06
CA ALA A 109 -7.44 -7.14 -18.53
C ALA A 109 -8.78 -7.76 -18.95
#